data_AF-J4GPF0-F1
#
_entry.id   AF-J4GPF0-F1
#
_cell.length_a   1.000
_cell.length_b   1.000
_cell.length_c   1.000
_cell.angle_alpha   90.00
_cell.angle_beta   90.00
_cell.angle_gamma   90.00
#
_symmetry.space_group_name_H-M   'P 1'
#
loop_
_entity.id
_entity.type
_entity.pdbx_description
1 polymer ?
#
loop_
_entity_poly.entity_id
_entity_poly.type
_entity_poly.pdbx_seq_one_letter_code
_entity_poly.pdbx_strand_id
1 'polypeptide(L)'
;MSTPYPESTPTAYNTPTPTAARAPAPQPQTPDLSQIASTSGQSQTQPSSRQAAEEARKDRTLTEFLLMLDEYEPLIPNEVTDYYLQRVGFECDDVRLKRLLSLAAQKFVSDIAADAYQHARIRANAGGRARTNQPLGPASARASAHA
;
A
#
# COMPACT_ATOMS: atom_id res chain seq x y z
N MET A 1 38.17 13.02 -19.30
CA MET A 1 37.07 12.78 -20.27
C MET A 1 35.80 12.58 -19.47
N SER A 2 35.00 13.63 -19.36
CA SER A 2 33.81 13.71 -18.51
C SER A 2 32.58 13.40 -19.38
N THR A 3 31.75 12.44 -18.97
CA THR A 3 30.46 12.17 -19.62
C THR A 3 29.33 12.76 -18.78
N PRO A 4 28.47 13.64 -19.35
CA PRO A 4 27.42 14.33 -18.61
C PRO A 4 26.13 13.50 -18.50
N TYR A 5 25.43 13.67 -17.38
CA TYR A 5 24.06 13.20 -17.13
C TYR A 5 23.04 14.02 -17.97
N PRO A 6 21.98 13.41 -18.52
CA PRO A 6 20.86 14.17 -19.07
C PRO A 6 19.85 14.58 -17.99
N GLU A 7 19.45 15.85 -18.10
CA GLU A 7 18.56 16.64 -17.26
C GLU A 7 17.07 16.30 -17.48
N SER A 8 16.31 16.24 -16.38
CA SER A 8 14.87 15.99 -16.36
C SER A 8 14.06 17.29 -16.54
N THR A 9 13.28 17.36 -17.61
CA THR A 9 12.31 18.44 -17.86
C THR A 9 10.99 18.20 -17.12
N PRO A 10 10.36 19.23 -16.52
CA PRO A 10 9.10 19.09 -15.78
C PRO A 10 7.87 19.09 -16.71
N THR A 11 7.07 18.03 -16.65
CA THR A 11 5.79 17.91 -17.37
C THR A 11 4.70 18.71 -16.65
N ALA A 12 4.21 19.75 -17.33
CA ALA A 12 3.09 20.57 -16.90
C ALA A 12 1.77 19.78 -16.88
N TYR A 13 1.02 19.95 -15.79
CA TYR A 13 -0.32 19.42 -15.59
C TYR A 13 -1.32 20.24 -16.42
N ASN A 14 -1.93 19.63 -17.43
CA ASN A 14 -3.05 20.21 -18.19
C ASN A 14 -4.36 20.01 -17.41
N THR A 15 -4.92 21.11 -16.92
CA THR A 15 -6.32 21.24 -16.47
C THR A 15 -7.19 21.67 -17.66
N PRO A 16 -8.31 20.99 -17.98
CA PRO A 16 -9.23 21.47 -19.00
C PRO A 16 -10.21 22.50 -18.40
N THR A 17 -10.01 23.77 -18.76
CA THR A 17 -10.97 24.86 -18.58
C THR A 17 -11.84 24.95 -19.85
N PRO A 18 -13.18 24.85 -19.77
CA PRO A 18 -14.02 25.14 -20.94
C PRO A 18 -14.28 26.65 -21.05
N THR A 19 -13.55 27.31 -21.95
CA THR A 19 -13.82 28.69 -22.39
C THR A 19 -14.96 28.70 -23.41
N ALA A 20 -15.89 29.62 -23.18
CA ALA A 20 -17.06 29.91 -24.00
C ALA A 20 -16.68 30.43 -25.40
N ALA A 21 -17.37 29.93 -26.42
CA ALA A 21 -17.48 30.58 -27.72
C ALA A 21 -18.94 30.53 -28.21
N ARG A 22 -19.46 31.71 -28.55
CA ARG A 22 -20.84 32.06 -28.89
C ARG A 22 -20.92 32.36 -30.40
N ALA A 23 -21.95 31.84 -31.07
CA ALA A 23 -22.45 32.26 -32.39
C ALA A 23 -23.98 31.95 -32.51
N PRO A 24 -24.77 32.60 -33.40
CA PRO A 24 -26.08 33.19 -33.02
C PRO A 24 -27.38 32.69 -33.74
N ALA A 25 -28.53 32.83 -33.05
CA ALA A 25 -29.96 33.07 -33.45
C ALA A 25 -30.75 32.03 -34.31
N PRO A 26 -32.12 31.99 -34.34
CA PRO A 26 -33.17 32.88 -33.77
C PRO A 26 -34.32 32.20 -32.94
N GLN A 27 -35.30 33.02 -32.50
CA GLN A 27 -36.36 32.90 -31.46
C GLN A 27 -37.61 32.00 -31.80
N PRO A 28 -38.80 32.13 -31.13
CA PRO A 28 -39.22 31.55 -29.83
C PRO A 28 -40.46 30.62 -29.98
N GLN A 29 -40.58 29.55 -29.18
CA GLN A 29 -41.83 28.76 -29.08
C GLN A 29 -42.39 28.80 -27.65
N THR A 30 -43.66 29.18 -27.60
CA THR A 30 -44.55 29.41 -26.45
C THR A 30 -44.67 28.20 -25.51
N PRO A 31 -44.69 28.35 -24.18
CA PRO A 31 -45.08 27.26 -23.28
C PRO A 31 -46.62 27.15 -23.23
N ASP A 32 -47.15 26.07 -23.79
CA ASP A 32 -48.55 25.66 -23.61
C ASP A 32 -48.72 24.97 -22.24
N LEU A 33 -49.61 25.52 -21.42
CA LEU A 33 -50.06 24.95 -20.15
C LEU A 33 -51.00 23.77 -20.43
N SER A 34 -50.47 22.56 -20.53
CA SER A 34 -51.28 21.35 -20.28
C SER A 34 -50.43 20.09 -20.20
N GLN A 35 -49.90 19.80 -19.00
CA GLN A 35 -49.77 18.43 -18.48
C GLN A 35 -49.36 18.46 -17.00
N ILE A 36 -50.40 18.57 -16.16
CA ILE A 36 -50.38 18.13 -14.77
C ILE A 36 -50.41 16.60 -14.82
N ALA A 37 -49.40 15.93 -14.27
CA ALA A 37 -49.57 14.78 -13.38
C ALA A 37 -48.23 14.04 -13.13
N SER A 38 -47.90 13.92 -11.84
CA SER A 38 -47.19 12.77 -11.26
C SER A 38 -45.69 12.60 -11.56
N THR A 39 -44.84 13.27 -10.77
CA THR A 39 -43.63 12.61 -10.22
C THR A 39 -43.32 13.17 -8.83
N SER A 40 -44.18 12.88 -7.87
CA SER A 40 -43.78 12.85 -6.47
C SER A 40 -42.84 11.67 -6.24
N GLY A 41 -41.65 11.95 -5.74
CA GLY A 41 -40.82 11.01 -4.99
C GLY A 41 -39.81 10.22 -5.82
N GLN A 42 -38.57 10.68 -5.80
CA GLN A 42 -37.41 9.78 -5.69
C GLN A 42 -36.23 10.51 -5.04
N SER A 43 -36.41 10.87 -3.78
CA SER A 43 -35.34 10.75 -2.79
C SER A 43 -35.10 9.24 -2.56
N GLN A 44 -34.26 8.62 -3.40
CA GLN A 44 -33.79 7.26 -3.16
C GLN A 44 -32.35 7.29 -2.61
N THR A 45 -32.28 7.03 -1.31
CA THR A 45 -31.18 6.42 -0.57
C THR A 45 -30.47 5.31 -1.39
N GLN A 46 -29.30 5.61 -1.98
CA GLN A 46 -28.38 4.58 -2.51
C GLN A 46 -26.98 4.65 -1.85
N PRO A 47 -26.83 4.18 -0.61
CA PRO A 47 -25.53 3.77 -0.10
C PRO A 47 -25.22 2.27 -0.34
N SER A 48 -26.23 1.39 -0.48
CA SER A 48 -26.03 -0.07 -0.54
C SER A 48 -25.50 -0.59 -1.89
N SER A 49 -25.89 0.02 -3.02
CA SER A 49 -25.48 -0.41 -4.36
C SER A 49 -23.99 -0.19 -4.63
N ARG A 50 -23.41 0.90 -4.10
CA ARG A 50 -21.97 1.18 -4.19
C ARG A 50 -21.14 0.19 -3.39
N GLN A 51 -21.56 -0.14 -2.17
CA GLN A 51 -20.87 -1.12 -1.32
C GLN A 51 -20.83 -2.50 -1.97
N ALA A 52 -21.96 -2.96 -2.52
CA ALA A 52 -22.03 -4.25 -3.22
C ALA A 52 -21.11 -4.29 -4.46
N ALA A 53 -21.02 -3.18 -5.22
CA ALA A 53 -20.13 -3.09 -6.38
C ALA A 53 -18.64 -3.13 -5.99
N GLU A 54 -18.28 -2.52 -4.86
CA GLU A 54 -16.91 -2.57 -4.31
C GLU A 54 -16.53 -3.97 -3.83
N GLU A 55 -17.46 -4.68 -3.17
CA GLU A 55 -17.25 -6.04 -2.69
C GLU A 55 -17.08 -7.03 -3.86
N ALA A 56 -17.95 -6.94 -4.87
CA ALA A 56 -17.81 -7.73 -6.10
C ALA A 56 -16.46 -7.45 -6.82
N ARG A 57 -15.97 -6.21 -6.77
CA ARG A 57 -14.65 -5.87 -7.32
C ARG A 57 -13.53 -6.53 -6.51
N LYS A 58 -13.60 -6.53 -5.17
CA LYS A 58 -12.63 -7.20 -4.29
C LYS A 58 -12.62 -8.71 -4.54
N ASP A 59 -13.78 -9.34 -4.64
CA ASP A 59 -13.88 -10.77 -4.91
C ASP A 59 -13.26 -11.15 -6.25
N ARG A 60 -13.48 -10.32 -7.29
CA ARG A 60 -12.82 -10.51 -8.58
C ARG A 60 -11.29 -10.41 -8.45
N THR A 61 -10.78 -9.41 -7.73
CA THR A 61 -9.34 -9.25 -7.53
C THR A 61 -8.73 -10.38 -6.69
N LEU A 62 -9.46 -10.88 -5.69
CA LEU A 62 -9.01 -12.01 -4.87
C LEU A 62 -8.97 -13.30 -5.70
N THR A 63 -9.98 -13.52 -6.54
CA THR A 63 -10.02 -14.68 -7.45
C THR A 63 -8.84 -14.65 -8.41
N GLU A 64 -8.56 -13.49 -9.00
CA GLU A 64 -7.39 -13.30 -9.88
C GLU A 64 -6.08 -13.55 -9.14
N PHE A 65 -5.95 -13.05 -7.90
CA PHE A 65 -4.79 -13.31 -7.07
C PHE A 65 -4.61 -14.81 -6.75
N LEU A 66 -5.68 -15.51 -6.37
CA LEU A 66 -5.63 -16.95 -6.11
C LEU A 66 -5.23 -17.74 -7.35
N LEU A 67 -5.67 -17.33 -8.55
CA LEU A 67 -5.23 -17.95 -9.81
C LEU A 67 -3.73 -17.74 -10.06
N MET A 68 -3.18 -16.57 -9.73
CA MET A 68 -1.73 -16.36 -9.81
C MET A 68 -0.93 -17.30 -8.90
N LEU A 69 -1.55 -17.81 -7.82
CA LEU A 69 -0.90 -18.74 -6.90
C LEU A 69 -0.83 -20.17 -7.44
N ASP A 70 -1.53 -20.52 -8.52
CA ASP A 70 -1.40 -21.84 -9.15
C ASP A 70 -0.02 -22.07 -9.75
N GLU A 71 0.65 -21.00 -10.20
CA GLU A 71 1.96 -21.07 -10.85
C GLU A 71 3.11 -20.58 -9.94
N TYR A 72 2.79 -20.09 -8.74
CA TYR A 72 3.79 -19.56 -7.81
C TYR A 72 4.24 -20.59 -6.78
N GLU A 73 5.54 -20.71 -6.54
CA GLU A 73 6.12 -21.55 -5.50
C GLU A 73 6.71 -20.69 -4.36
N PRO A 74 6.06 -20.60 -3.19
CA PRO A 74 6.54 -19.82 -2.06
C PRO A 74 7.83 -20.40 -1.46
N LEU A 75 8.62 -19.55 -0.79
CA LEU A 75 9.83 -19.96 -0.06
C LEU A 75 9.57 -21.05 1.01
N ILE A 76 8.38 -21.04 1.63
CA ILE A 76 7.95 -22.07 2.58
C ILE A 76 7.34 -23.22 1.75
N PRO A 77 7.89 -24.44 1.81
CA PRO A 77 7.36 -25.60 1.11
C PRO A 77 5.97 -26.00 1.59
N ASN A 78 5.20 -26.64 0.71
CA ASN A 78 3.82 -27.05 0.98
C ASN A 78 3.72 -28.00 2.19
N GLU A 79 4.68 -28.91 2.36
CA GLU A 79 4.70 -29.92 3.42
C GLU A 79 4.81 -29.27 4.80
N VAL A 80 5.55 -28.16 4.88
CA VAL A 80 5.67 -27.38 6.13
C VAL A 80 4.32 -26.75 6.47
N THR A 81 3.66 -26.16 5.48
CA THR A 81 2.34 -25.56 5.65
C THR A 81 1.31 -26.61 6.04
N ASP A 82 1.32 -27.78 5.40
CA ASP A 82 0.42 -28.90 5.71
C ASP A 82 0.59 -29.41 7.13
N TYR A 83 1.83 -29.55 7.60
CA TYR A 83 2.11 -29.92 8.99
C TYR A 83 1.48 -28.93 9.99
N TYR A 84 1.61 -27.63 9.76
CA TYR A 84 1.01 -26.63 10.65
C TYR A 84 -0.51 -26.57 10.54
N LEU A 85 -1.09 -26.79 9.36
CA LEU A 85 -2.53 -26.88 9.16
C LEU A 85 -3.12 -28.09 9.93
N GLN A 86 -2.52 -29.26 9.79
CA GLN A 86 -2.92 -30.46 10.55
C GLN A 86 -2.80 -30.25 12.06
N ARG A 87 -1.72 -29.58 12.51
CA ARG A 87 -1.50 -29.27 13.93
C ARG A 87 -2.60 -28.38 14.52
N VAL A 88 -3.21 -27.50 13.73
CA VAL A 88 -4.35 -26.67 14.17
C VAL A 88 -5.71 -27.34 13.92
N GLY A 89 -5.74 -28.56 13.37
CA GLY A 89 -6.96 -29.30 13.07
C GLY A 89 -7.69 -28.79 11.82
N PHE A 90 -6.96 -28.17 10.87
CA PHE A 90 -7.51 -27.73 9.60
C PHE A 90 -6.89 -28.54 8.46
N GLU A 91 -7.73 -29.17 7.64
CA GLU A 91 -7.31 -29.85 6.41
C GLU A 91 -7.83 -29.08 5.21
N CYS A 92 -6.98 -28.90 4.22
CA CYS A 92 -7.32 -28.20 2.99
C CYS A 92 -6.60 -28.85 1.82
N ASP A 93 -7.36 -29.22 0.79
CA ASP A 93 -6.79 -29.84 -0.42
C ASP A 93 -6.42 -28.82 -1.50
N ASP A 94 -6.92 -27.58 -1.40
CA ASP A 94 -6.63 -26.52 -2.37
C ASP A 94 -5.21 -25.99 -2.17
N VAL A 95 -4.33 -26.32 -3.12
CA VAL A 95 -2.92 -25.91 -3.13
C VAL A 95 -2.79 -24.38 -3.13
N ARG A 96 -3.71 -23.64 -3.75
CA ARG A 96 -3.68 -22.17 -3.77
C ARG A 96 -3.86 -21.58 -2.38
N LEU A 97 -4.71 -22.19 -1.56
CA LEU A 97 -4.91 -21.75 -0.17
C LEU A 97 -3.68 -22.03 0.69
N LYS A 98 -3.02 -23.19 0.50
CA LYS A 98 -1.74 -23.49 1.16
C LYS A 98 -0.67 -22.48 0.79
N ARG A 99 -0.57 -22.14 -0.50
CA ARG A 99 0.39 -21.16 -1.02
C ARG A 99 0.07 -19.74 -0.57
N LEU A 100 -1.21 -19.38 -0.50
CA LEU A 100 -1.68 -18.10 0.04
C LEU A 100 -1.23 -17.92 1.50
N LEU A 101 -1.47 -18.93 2.33
CA LEU A 101 -1.08 -18.91 3.74
C LEU A 101 0.44 -18.80 3.89
N SER A 102 1.17 -19.55 3.07
CA SER A 102 2.65 -19.52 3.03
C SER A 102 3.18 -18.13 2.67
N LEU A 103 2.61 -17.48 1.65
CA LEU A 103 2.95 -16.11 1.26
C LEU A 103 2.60 -15.08 2.32
N ALA A 104 1.43 -15.21 2.95
CA ALA A 104 1.03 -14.31 4.02
C ALA A 104 2.00 -14.36 5.21
N ALA A 105 2.40 -15.57 5.62
CA ALA A 105 3.41 -15.76 6.66
C ALA A 105 4.77 -15.15 6.28
N GLN A 106 5.21 -15.34 5.03
CA GLN A 106 6.45 -14.73 4.53
C GLN A 106 6.39 -13.21 4.56
N LYS A 107 5.28 -12.63 4.08
CA LYS A 107 5.08 -11.18 4.09
C LYS A 107 5.09 -10.64 5.51
N PHE A 108 4.39 -11.31 6.43
CA PHE A 108 4.34 -10.93 7.84
C PHE A 108 5.74 -10.89 8.48
N VAL A 109 6.54 -11.95 8.31
CA VAL A 109 7.91 -11.99 8.85
C VAL A 109 8.80 -10.94 8.16
N SER A 110 8.63 -10.74 6.86
CA SER A 110 9.39 -9.73 6.10
C SER A 110 9.09 -8.31 6.58
N ASP A 111 7.85 -8.02 6.94
CA ASP A 111 7.45 -6.70 7.45
C ASP A 111 8.05 -6.44 8.83
N ILE A 112 8.00 -7.44 9.73
CA ILE A 112 8.68 -7.34 11.04
C ILE A 112 10.19 -7.13 10.86
N ALA A 113 10.82 -7.86 9.94
CA ALA A 113 12.24 -7.73 9.66
C ALA A 113 12.59 -6.35 9.10
N ALA A 114 11.75 -5.81 8.20
CA ALA A 114 11.93 -4.47 7.65
C ALA A 114 11.84 -3.39 8.75
N ASP A 115 10.84 -3.47 9.62
CA ASP A 115 10.66 -2.54 10.74
C ASP A 115 11.84 -2.62 11.73
N ALA A 116 12.27 -3.83 12.08
CA ALA A 116 13.42 -4.06 12.94
C ALA A 116 14.71 -3.51 12.32
N TYR A 117 14.91 -3.69 11.01
CA TYR A 117 16.05 -3.15 10.28
C TYR A 117 16.07 -1.62 10.29
N GLN A 118 14.93 -0.97 10.05
CA GLN A 118 14.86 0.49 10.12
C GLN A 118 15.20 1.01 11.52
N HIS A 119 14.65 0.38 12.56
CA HIS A 119 14.95 0.74 13.94
C HIS A 119 16.43 0.56 14.28
N ALA A 120 17.04 -0.56 13.89
CA ALA A 120 18.47 -0.82 14.09
C ALA A 120 19.35 0.19 13.34
N ARG A 121 19.01 0.50 12.09
CA ARG A 121 19.75 1.45 11.23
C ARG A 121 19.74 2.87 11.82
N ILE A 122 18.58 3.34 12.29
CA ILE A 122 18.47 4.67 12.93
C ILE A 122 19.34 4.72 14.19
N ARG A 123 19.31 3.67 15.02
CA ARG A 123 20.14 3.60 16.25
C ARG A 123 21.63 3.52 15.96
N ALA A 124 22.05 2.79 14.94
CA ALA A 124 23.45 2.75 14.52
C ALA A 124 23.94 4.12 14.03
N ASN A 125 23.13 4.81 13.21
CA ASN A 125 23.47 6.12 12.66
C ASN A 125 23.42 7.24 13.73
N ALA A 126 22.52 7.14 14.71
CA ALA A 126 22.44 8.06 15.84
C ALA A 126 23.53 7.81 16.89
N GLY A 127 23.88 6.53 17.14
CA GLY A 127 24.88 6.12 18.13
C GLY A 127 26.33 6.20 17.63
N GLY A 128 26.56 6.17 16.31
CA GLY A 128 27.90 6.27 15.71
C GLY A 128 28.60 7.62 15.94
N ARG A 129 27.86 8.69 16.22
CA ARG A 129 28.43 10.00 16.58
C ARG A 129 28.70 10.17 18.08
N ALA A 130 27.97 9.45 18.94
CA ALA A 130 28.11 9.55 20.39
C ALA A 130 29.30 8.77 20.96
N ARG A 131 29.91 7.86 20.19
CA ARG A 131 31.04 7.03 20.63
C ARG A 131 32.43 7.56 20.23
N THR A 132 32.51 8.54 19.33
CA THR A 132 33.79 9.15 18.92
C THR A 132 34.21 10.34 19.81
N ASN A 133 33.34 10.85 20.69
CA ASN A 133 33.64 12.05 21.47
C ASN A 133 33.68 11.82 23.00
N GLN A 134 34.08 10.64 23.47
CA GLN A 134 34.47 10.50 24.87
C GLN A 134 35.96 10.90 24.99
N PRO A 135 36.31 12.03 25.64
CA PRO A 135 37.69 12.31 25.94
C PRO A 135 38.18 11.25 26.93
N LEU A 136 39.26 10.54 26.58
CA LEU A 136 40.03 9.74 27.51
C LEU A 136 40.39 10.63 28.72
N GLY A 137 39.68 10.46 29.82
CA GLY A 137 40.10 11.01 31.10
C GLY A 137 41.37 10.27 31.54
N PRO A 138 42.43 10.97 32.02
CA PRO A 138 43.65 10.31 32.41
C PRO A 138 43.46 9.63 33.78
N ALA A 139 42.92 8.41 33.77
CA ALA A 139 42.95 7.51 34.93
C ALA A 139 44.26 6.69 34.92
N SER A 140 45.40 7.37 35.00
CA SER A 140 46.69 6.73 35.27
C SER A 140 47.71 7.74 35.81
N ALA A 141 47.52 8.17 37.06
CA ALA A 141 48.62 8.67 37.89
C ALA A 141 48.62 7.87 39.19
N ARG A 142 49.33 6.76 39.09
CA ARG A 142 49.61 5.75 40.10
C ARG A 142 50.62 6.33 41.11
N ALA A 143 50.28 6.21 42.40
CA ALA A 143 51.16 5.95 43.54
C ALA A 143 52.40 6.82 43.85
N SER A 144 52.56 7.06 45.17
CA SER A 144 53.80 7.32 45.94
C SER A 144 54.40 8.73 45.93
N ALA A 145 54.27 9.42 47.06
CA ALA A 145 55.41 9.85 47.87
C ALA A 145 54.92 10.44 49.20
N HIS A 146 55.17 9.68 50.27
CA HIS A 146 55.15 10.14 51.66
C HIS A 146 56.59 10.54 52.00
N ALA A 147 56.82 11.81 52.36
CA ALA A 147 58.02 12.29 53.04
C ALA A 147 57.62 13.53 53.86
#